data_AF-A0A497FPI3-F1
#
_entry.id   AF-A0A497FPI3-F1
#
_cell.length_a   1.000
_cell.length_b   1.000
_cell.length_c   1.000
_cell.angle_alpha   90.00
_cell.angle_beta   90.00
_cell.angle_gamma   90.00
#
_symmetry.space_group_name_H-M   'P 1'
#
loop_
_entity.id
_entity.type
_entity.pdbx_description
1 polymer ?
#
loop_
_entity_poly.entity_id
_entity_poly.type
_entity_poly.pdbx_seq_one_letter_code
_entity_poly.pdbx_strand_id
1 'polypeptide(L)' 'MEAWKYYNIKIPEIRLIELIKCSGCGYVETRMPKKGDYVFKKVGKCLKCGGELYIESILREVKNVKAGR' A
#
# COMPACT_ATOMS: atom_id res chain seq x y z
N MET A 1 15.57 -8.47 -31.53
CA MET A 1 14.66 -7.49 -32.16
C MET A 1 13.35 -7.57 -31.38
N GLU A 2 13.10 -6.63 -30.46
CA GLU A 2 12.01 -6.80 -29.50
C GLU A 2 10.73 -6.05 -29.96
N ALA A 3 9.69 -6.83 -30.29
CA ALA A 3 8.44 -6.37 -30.91
C ALA A 3 7.57 -5.45 -30.03
N TRP A 4 7.83 -5.39 -28.72
CA TRP A 4 7.04 -4.59 -27.77
C TRP A 4 7.16 -3.07 -28.00
N LYS A 5 8.18 -2.61 -28.75
CA LYS A 5 8.32 -1.20 -29.13
C LYS A 5 7.26 -0.70 -30.14
N TYR A 6 6.63 -1.62 -30.90
CA TYR A 6 5.67 -1.26 -31.96
C TYR A 6 4.23 -1.16 -31.45
N TYR A 7 3.92 -1.85 -30.35
CA TYR A 7 2.63 -1.74 -29.69
C TYR A 7 2.72 -0.58 -28.68
N ASN A 8 2.00 0.53 -28.92
CA ASN A 8 1.86 1.67 -27.99
C ASN A 8 1.14 1.26 -26.68
N ILE A 9 1.69 0.31 -25.93
CA ILE A 9 1.14 -0.19 -24.67
C ILE A 9 1.67 0.69 -23.54
N LYS A 10 0.76 1.47 -22.94
CA LYS A 10 1.05 2.23 -21.72
C LYS A 10 0.95 1.28 -20.53
N ILE A 11 2.08 0.78 -20.03
CA ILE A 11 2.11 0.01 -18.78
C ILE A 11 1.89 0.99 -17.62
N PRO A 12 0.82 0.85 -16.83
CA PRO A 12 0.60 1.75 -15.70
C PRO A 12 1.60 1.44 -14.59
N GLU A 13 2.20 2.47 -14.00
CA GLU A 13 2.98 2.30 -12.77
C GLU A 13 2.04 1.91 -11.62
N ILE A 14 2.17 0.65 -11.17
CA ILE A 14 1.40 0.10 -10.04
C ILE A 14 2.27 0.20 -8.80
N ARG A 15 1.83 0.96 -7.80
CA ARG A 15 2.43 0.92 -6.47
C ARG A 15 1.48 0.28 -5.49
N LEU A 16 1.94 -0.72 -4.75
CA LEU A 16 1.19 -1.35 -3.67
C LEU A 16 1.54 -0.71 -2.33
N ILE A 17 0.52 -0.46 -1.53
CA ILE A 17 0.63 0.06 -0.17
C ILE A 17 -0.20 -0.81 0.77
N GLU A 18 0.21 -0.91 2.02
CA GLU A 18 -0.60 -1.44 3.10
C GLU A 18 -0.87 -0.36 4.14
N LEU A 19 -2.07 -0.41 4.71
CA LEU A 19 -2.54 0.42 5.80
C LEU A 19 -2.43 -0.39 7.08
N ILE A 20 -1.68 0.12 8.06
CA ILE A 20 -1.57 -0.46 9.39
C ILE A 20 -2.33 0.42 10.35
N LYS A 21 -3.26 -0.18 11.10
CA LYS A 21 -4.17 0.53 12.00
C LYS A 21 -4.04 0.02 13.43
N CYS A 22 -4.15 0.95 14.38
CA CYS A 22 -4.24 0.66 15.80
C CYS A 22 -5.70 0.39 16.19
N SER A 23 -5.93 -0.71 16.89
CA SER A 23 -7.26 -1.05 17.45
C SER A 23 -7.70 -0.14 18.60
N GLY A 24 -6.76 0.56 19.26
CA GLY A 24 -7.05 1.32 20.48
C GLY A 24 -7.24 2.83 20.30
N CYS A 25 -6.46 3.48 19.44
CA CYS A 25 -6.47 4.97 19.32
C CYS A 25 -6.72 5.48 17.91
N GLY A 26 -6.99 4.59 16.94
CA GLY A 26 -7.21 4.98 15.54
C GLY A 26 -5.98 5.49 14.80
N TYR A 27 -4.76 5.32 15.37
CA TYR A 27 -3.53 5.59 14.63
C TYR A 27 -3.47 4.75 13.35
N VAL A 28 -3.06 5.38 12.24
CA VAL A 28 -2.88 4.74 10.94
C VAL A 28 -1.52 5.13 10.38
N GLU A 29 -0.82 4.16 9.80
CA GLU A 29 0.40 4.36 9.01
C GLU A 29 0.32 3.60 7.67
N THR A 30 1.09 4.06 6.68
CA THR A 30 1.17 3.41 5.36
C THR A 30 2.60 2.98 5.07
N ARG A 31 2.77 1.79 4.46
CA ARG A 31 4.07 1.31 3.99
C ARG A 31 3.95 0.38 2.78
N MET A 32 5.07 -0.01 2.19
CA MET A 32 5.08 -1.06 1.16
C MET A 32 4.83 -2.43 1.81
N PRO A 33 3.94 -3.27 1.25
CA PRO A 33 3.72 -4.63 1.72
C PRO A 33 4.99 -5.46 1.64
N LYS A 34 5.21 -6.33 2.63
CA LYS A 34 6.30 -7.30 2.63
C LYS A 34 5.77 -8.70 2.33
N LYS A 35 6.65 -9.60 1.92
CA LYS A 35 6.28 -11.00 1.68
C LYS A 35 5.71 -11.61 2.98
N GLY A 36 4.53 -12.20 2.88
CA GLY A 36 3.81 -12.79 4.02
C GLY A 36 2.96 -11.81 4.82
N ASP A 37 2.76 -10.57 4.36
CA ASP A 37 1.73 -9.68 4.88
C ASP A 37 0.35 -10.04 4.32
N TYR A 38 -0.67 -9.96 5.18
CA TYR A 38 -2.06 -10.27 4.86
C TYR A 38 -2.99 -9.40 5.71
N VAL A 39 -4.22 -9.21 5.23
CA VAL A 39 -5.22 -8.38 5.91
C VAL A 39 -5.57 -8.99 7.28
N PHE A 40 -5.65 -8.14 8.31
CA PHE A 40 -5.78 -8.45 9.73
C PHE A 40 -4.59 -9.16 10.39
N LYS A 41 -3.43 -9.26 9.73
CA LYS A 41 -2.19 -9.68 10.37
C LYS A 41 -1.81 -8.70 11.49
N LYS A 42 -1.51 -9.21 12.68
CA LYS A 42 -0.94 -8.43 13.78
C LYS A 42 0.53 -8.12 13.49
N VAL A 43 0.92 -6.85 13.57
CA VAL A 43 2.28 -6.38 13.20
C VAL A 43 3.06 -5.82 14.39
N GLY A 44 2.42 -5.58 15.53
CA GLY A 44 3.10 -5.13 16.74
C GLY A 44 2.20 -4.34 17.69
N LYS A 45 2.81 -3.50 18.52
CA LYS A 45 2.11 -2.60 19.45
C LYS A 45 2.25 -1.15 19.00
N CYS A 46 1.19 -0.37 19.22
CA CYS A 46 1.13 1.04 18.92
C CYS A 46 2.02 1.82 19.90
N LEU A 47 2.96 2.61 19.38
CA LEU A 47 3.84 3.44 20.20
C LEU A 47 3.09 4.59 20.92
N LYS A 48 1.87 4.93 20.48
CA LYS A 48 1.07 6.01 21.08
C LYS A 48 0.24 5.58 22.28
N CYS A 49 -0.35 4.39 22.24
CA CYS A 49 -1.29 3.93 23.29
C CYS A 49 -1.06 2.48 23.76
N GLY A 50 -0.10 1.75 23.20
CA GLY A 50 0.17 0.35 23.54
C GLY A 50 -0.80 -0.67 22.94
N GLY A 51 -1.85 -0.23 22.21
CA GLY A 51 -2.82 -1.10 21.55
C GLY A 51 -2.22 -1.95 20.42
N GLU A 52 -2.96 -2.95 19.95
CA GLU A 52 -2.49 -3.81 18.86
C GLU A 52 -2.53 -3.08 17.51
N LEU A 53 -1.42 -3.19 16.75
CA LEU A 53 -1.35 -2.78 15.35
C LEU A 53 -1.64 -3.99 14.46
N TYR A 54 -2.48 -3.79 13.46
CA TYR A 54 -2.80 -4.80 12.45
C TYR A 54 -2.88 -4.19 11.06
N ILE A 55 -2.67 -5.01 10.03
CA ILE A 55 -2.84 -4.59 8.64
C ILE A 55 -4.33 -4.49 8.34
N GLU A 56 -4.85 -3.28 8.14
CA GLU A 56 -6.26 -3.04 7.81
C GLU A 56 -6.55 -3.37 6.35
N SER A 57 -5.65 -3.03 5.42
CA SER A 57 -5.88 -3.20 3.99
C SER A 57 -4.58 -3.20 3.20
N ILE A 58 -4.55 -3.93 2.09
CA ILE A 58 -3.48 -3.91 1.09
C ILE A 58 -4.10 -3.46 -0.23
N LEU A 59 -3.65 -2.32 -0.75
CA LEU A 59 -4.30 -1.61 -1.84
C LEU A 59 -3.29 -1.15 -2.89
N ARG A 60 -3.78 -0.96 -4.11
CA ARG A 60 -3.03 -0.29 -5.18
C ARG A 60 -3.19 1.23 -5.01
N GLU A 61 -2.07 1.93 -4.88
CA GLU A 61 -2.02 3.40 -4.96
C GLU A 61 -2.23 3.82 -6.42
N VAL A 62 -3.29 4.60 -6.65
CA VAL A 62 -3.53 5.25 -7.94
C VAL A 62 -3.01 6.68 -7.83
N LYS A 63 -1.82 6.94 -8.37
CA LYS A 63 -1.37 8.33 -8.55
C LYS A 63 -2.26 8.95 -9.63
N ASN A 64 -3.14 9.86 -9.25
CA ASN A 64 -3.75 10.78 -10.20
C ASN A 64 -2.63 11.67 -10.75
N VAL A 65 -2.03 11.27 -11.86
CA VAL A 65 -1.14 12.13 -12.63
C VAL A 65 -2.05 13.27 -13.11
N LYS A 66 -1.98 14.44 -12.47
CA LYS A 66 -2.68 15.62 -12.98
C LYS A 66 -2.22 15.78 -14.43
N ALA A 67 -3.13 15.59 -15.38
CA ALA A 67 -2.87 15.93 -16.77
C ALA A 67 -2.48 17.40 -16.78
N GLY A 68 -1.23 17.69 -17.12
CA GLY A 68 -0.72 19.04 -17.18
C GLY A 68 -1.58 19.89 -18.11
N ARG A 69 -1.98 21.06 -17.61
CA ARG A 69 -2.13 22.27 -18.41
C ARG A 69 -1.14 23.29 -17.86
#